data_AF-A0A3M5WF60-F1
#
_entry.id   AF-A0A3M5WF60-F1
#
_cell.length_a   1.000
_cell.length_b   1.000
_cell.length_c   1.000
_cell.angle_alpha   90.00
_cell.angle_beta   90.00
_cell.angle_gamma   90.00
#
_symmetry.space_group_name_H-M   'P 1'
#
loop_
_entity.id
_entity.type
_entity.pdbx_description
1 polymer ?
#
loop_
_entity_poly.entity_id
_entity_poly.type
_entity_poly.pdbx_seq_one_letter_code
_entity_poly.pdbx_strand_id
1 'polypeptide(L)'
;MEERTEVTEVQKVGGEFQVTTADGQLFVAEQLLITAGAWGARLAEQFGESVPLEPNGPQMSVTEPLPYALPTVIGVFTRIKEEVIYFRQIPRGNIII
;
A
#
# COMPACT_ATOMS: atom_id res chain seq x y z
N MET A 1 -14.35 -8.81 -11.21
CA MET A 1 -13.40 -8.36 -10.18
C MET A 1 -13.18 -9.57 -9.31
N GLU A 2 -11.97 -10.10 -9.33
CA GLU A 2 -11.61 -11.28 -8.54
C GLU A 2 -10.97 -10.80 -7.23
N GLU A 3 -11.55 -11.19 -6.10
CA GLU A 3 -11.04 -10.88 -4.77
C GLU A 3 -10.51 -12.14 -4.10
N ARG A 4 -9.58 -11.98 -3.16
CA ARG A 4 -8.91 -13.10 -2.46
C ARG A 4 -8.19 -14.05 -3.42
N THR A 5 -7.82 -13.53 -4.58
CA THR A 5 -7.10 -14.24 -5.63
C THR A 5 -5.65 -13.76 -5.60
N GLU A 6 -4.82 -14.47 -4.85
CA GLU A 6 -3.39 -14.15 -4.78
C GLU A 6 -2.72 -14.43 -6.12
N VAL A 7 -2.06 -13.43 -6.69
CA VAL A 7 -1.18 -13.58 -7.85
C VAL A 7 0.17 -14.08 -7.37
N THR A 8 0.61 -15.23 -7.91
CA THR A 8 1.88 -15.86 -7.54
C THR A 8 2.95 -15.61 -8.58
N GLU A 9 2.57 -15.56 -9.86
CA GLU A 9 3.49 -15.39 -10.98
C GLU A 9 2.93 -14.42 -12.04
N VAL A 10 3.82 -13.61 -12.60
CA VAL A 10 3.56 -12.73 -13.73
C VAL A 10 4.69 -12.86 -14.73
N GLN A 11 4.33 -13.04 -16.01
CA GLN A 11 5.31 -13.23 -17.07
C GLN A 11 4.85 -12.57 -18.37
N LYS A 12 5.80 -12.15 -19.20
CA LYS A 12 5.53 -11.66 -20.55
C LYS A 12 5.79 -12.77 -21.56
N VAL A 13 4.76 -13.18 -22.28
CA VAL A 13 4.80 -14.27 -23.27
C VAL A 13 4.39 -13.69 -24.61
N GLY A 14 5.37 -13.48 -25.49
CA GLY A 14 5.15 -12.83 -26.77
C GLY A 14 4.64 -11.39 -26.60
N GLY A 15 3.44 -11.10 -27.13
CA GLY A 15 2.80 -9.79 -27.08
C GLY A 15 1.93 -9.55 -25.83
N GLU A 16 1.78 -10.56 -24.97
CA GLU A 16 0.83 -10.53 -23.85
C GLU A 16 1.53 -10.79 -22.51
N PHE A 17 0.82 -10.48 -21.44
CA PHE A 17 1.15 -10.84 -20.07
C PHE A 17 0.25 -11.98 -19.61
N GLN A 18 0.85 -12.93 -18.92
CA GLN A 18 0.17 -14.01 -18.24
C GLN A 18 0.32 -13.84 -16.74
N VAL A 19 -0.79 -13.98 -16.02
CA VAL A 19 -0.87 -13.85 -14.56
C VAL A 19 -1.41 -15.17 -14.02
N THR A 20 -0.58 -15.87 -13.25
CA THR A 20 -0.95 -17.12 -12.58
C THR A 20 -1.30 -16.82 -11.14
N THR A 21 -2.40 -17.41 -10.68
CA THR A 21 -2.89 -17.26 -9.31
C THR A 21 -2.56 -18.49 -8.47
N ALA A 22 -2.64 -18.35 -7.14
CA ALA A 22 -2.33 -19.42 -6.20
C ALA A 22 -3.19 -20.68 -6.37
N ASP A 23 -4.42 -20.53 -6.86
CA ASP A 23 -5.35 -21.62 -7.16
C ASP A 23 -5.21 -22.14 -8.61
N GLY A 24 -4.21 -21.67 -9.35
CA GLY A 24 -3.84 -22.15 -10.68
C GLY A 24 -4.64 -21.54 -11.84
N GLN A 25 -5.45 -20.50 -11.59
CA GLN A 25 -6.09 -19.76 -12.68
C GLN A 25 -5.06 -18.96 -13.47
N LEU A 26 -5.33 -18.80 -14.76
CA LEU A 26 -4.50 -18.06 -15.70
C LEU A 26 -5.31 -16.92 -16.30
N PHE A 27 -4.82 -15.70 -16.10
CA PHE A 27 -5.35 -14.51 -16.75
C PHE A 27 -4.36 -14.05 -17.82
N VAL A 28 -4.88 -13.63 -18.97
CA VAL A 28 -4.07 -13.17 -20.12
C VAL A 28 -4.55 -11.80 -20.56
N ALA A 29 -3.62 -10.88 -20.78
CA ALA A 29 -3.92 -9.53 -21.25
C ALA A 29 -2.73 -8.91 -21.99
N GLU A 30 -2.96 -8.01 -22.93
CA GLU A 30 -1.89 -7.27 -23.63
C GLU A 30 -1.13 -6.30 -22.71
N GLN A 31 -1.76 -5.86 -21.62
CA GLN A 31 -1.20 -4.91 -20.66
C GLN A 31 -1.40 -5.39 -19.23
N LEU A 32 -0.37 -5.19 -18.41
CA LEU A 32 -0.36 -5.48 -16.98
C LEU A 32 0.03 -4.22 -16.20
N LEU A 33 -0.77 -3.84 -15.20
CA LEU A 33 -0.45 -2.75 -14.27
C LEU A 33 -0.34 -3.31 -12.85
N ILE A 34 0.85 -3.22 -12.25
CA ILE A 34 1.10 -3.67 -10.88
C ILE A 34 0.72 -2.55 -9.91
N THR A 35 -0.35 -2.76 -9.13
CA THR A 35 -0.79 -1.86 -8.04
C THR A 35 -0.82 -2.55 -6.67
N ALA A 36 0.10 -3.49 -6.44
CA ALA A 36 0.10 -4.40 -5.29
C ALA A 36 0.77 -3.80 -4.02
N GLY A 37 0.85 -2.47 -3.88
CA GLY A 37 1.42 -1.82 -2.69
C GLY A 37 2.82 -2.36 -2.33
N ALA A 38 3.00 -2.74 -1.06
CA ALA A 38 4.25 -3.28 -0.52
C ALA A 38 4.74 -4.57 -1.22
N TRP A 39 3.85 -5.31 -1.91
CA TRP A 39 4.18 -6.52 -2.66
C TRP A 39 4.55 -6.26 -4.12
N GLY A 40 4.44 -5.01 -4.60
CA GLY A 40 4.74 -4.65 -5.99
C GLY A 40 6.16 -4.99 -6.42
N ALA A 41 7.14 -4.84 -5.52
CA ALA A 41 8.55 -5.20 -5.80
C ALA A 41 8.72 -6.68 -6.14
N ARG A 42 8.03 -7.57 -5.41
CA ARG A 42 8.08 -9.03 -5.65
C ARG A 42 7.56 -9.40 -7.05
N LEU A 43 6.58 -8.69 -7.56
CA LEU A 43 6.05 -8.91 -8.91
C LEU A 43 6.95 -8.30 -9.99
N ALA A 44 7.49 -7.10 -9.76
CA ALA A 44 8.41 -6.44 -10.67
C ALA A 44 9.73 -7.22 -10.86
N GLU A 45 10.23 -7.84 -9.79
CA GLU A 45 11.43 -8.67 -9.82
C GLU A 45 11.32 -9.86 -10.78
N GLN A 46 10.11 -10.39 -11.02
CA GLN A 46 9.88 -11.48 -11.98
C GLN A 46 10.14 -11.07 -13.44
N PHE A 47 10.13 -9.75 -13.73
CA PHE A 47 10.54 -9.18 -15.00
C PHE A 47 12.02 -8.77 -15.04
N GLY A 48 12.78 -9.00 -13.97
CA GLY A 48 14.14 -8.48 -13.81
C GLY A 48 14.19 -6.98 -13.52
N GLU A 49 13.07 -6.35 -13.19
CA GLU A 49 12.93 -4.92 -12.92
C GLU A 49 12.84 -4.67 -11.41
N SER A 50 13.93 -4.92 -10.68
CA SER A 50 13.96 -4.70 -9.24
C SER A 50 13.68 -3.24 -8.87
N VAL A 51 12.79 -3.02 -7.91
CA VAL A 51 12.41 -1.70 -7.39
C VAL A 51 12.92 -1.57 -5.95
N PRO A 52 13.58 -0.45 -5.58
CA PRO A 52 14.06 -0.22 -4.21
C PRO A 52 12.89 0.16 -3.28
N LEU A 53 12.02 -0.80 -3.03
CA LEU A 53 10.81 -0.65 -2.22
C LEU A 53 10.90 -1.56 -0.99
N GLU A 54 10.85 -0.95 0.20
CA GLU A 54 10.82 -1.66 1.48
C GLU A 54 9.47 -1.45 2.19
N PRO A 55 8.80 -2.52 2.64
CA PRO A 55 7.60 -2.39 3.46
C PRO A 55 7.91 -1.68 4.78
N ASN A 56 7.15 -0.63 5.08
CA ASN A 56 7.22 0.09 6.35
C ASN A 56 5.87 -0.02 7.07
N GLY A 57 5.90 -0.44 8.34
CA GLY A 57 4.71 -0.55 9.18
C GLY A 57 4.67 0.57 10.24
N PRO A 58 4.24 1.80 9.89
CA PRO A 58 4.10 2.85 10.88
C PRO A 58 3.00 2.48 11.89
N GLN A 59 3.22 2.84 13.14
CA GLN A 59 2.19 2.69 14.17
C GLN A 59 1.16 3.82 14.04
N MET A 60 -0.07 3.53 14.46
CA MET A 60 -1.14 4.52 14.54
C MET A 60 -1.79 4.41 15.92
N SER A 61 -1.93 5.55 16.59
CA SER A 61 -2.56 5.65 17.91
C SER A 61 -3.88 6.39 17.81
N VAL A 62 -4.84 6.03 18.67
CA VAL A 62 -6.15 6.66 18.71
C VAL A 62 -6.52 6.95 20.16
N THR A 63 -6.83 8.20 20.46
CA THR A 63 -7.29 8.60 21.79
C THR A 63 -8.75 8.22 22.01
N GLU A 64 -9.23 8.30 23.26
CA GLU A 64 -10.67 8.41 23.51
C GLU A 64 -11.26 9.70 22.89
N PRO A 65 -12.60 9.79 22.74
CA PRO A 65 -13.24 10.99 22.23
C PRO A 65 -13.04 12.22 23.14
N LEU A 66 -12.60 13.33 22.55
CA LEU A 66 -12.52 14.65 23.17
C LEU A 66 -13.49 15.63 22.49
N PRO A 67 -13.85 16.78 23.11
CA PRO A 67 -14.59 17.82 22.41
C PRO A 67 -13.92 18.20 21.08
N TYR A 68 -14.71 18.30 20.01
CA TYR A 68 -14.19 18.63 18.69
C TYR A 68 -13.71 20.09 18.65
N ALA A 69 -12.41 20.29 18.49
CA ALA A 69 -11.77 21.59 18.55
C ALA A 69 -10.75 21.81 17.42
N LEU A 70 -10.31 20.75 16.75
CA LEU A 70 -9.26 20.80 15.73
C LEU A 70 -9.83 20.45 14.35
N PRO A 71 -10.37 21.45 13.61
CA PRO A 71 -10.94 21.21 12.27
C PRO A 71 -9.88 20.96 11.20
N THR A 72 -8.62 21.31 11.46
CA THR A 72 -7.49 21.16 10.54
C THR A 72 -6.62 19.97 10.91
N VAL A 73 -5.90 19.43 9.92
CA VAL A 73 -4.81 18.48 10.15
C VAL A 73 -3.58 19.25 10.63
N ILE A 74 -2.90 18.74 11.66
CA ILE A 74 -1.67 19.31 12.19
C ILE A 74 -0.53 18.35 11.85
N GLY A 75 0.57 18.88 11.33
CA GLY A 75 1.77 18.12 11.01
C GLY A 75 3.02 18.89 11.42
N VAL A 76 3.96 18.18 12.02
CA VAL A 76 5.32 18.65 12.31
C VAL A 76 6.28 17.80 11.49
N PHE A 77 7.14 18.45 10.73
CA PHE A 77 8.17 17.81 9.94
C PHE A 77 9.54 18.32 10.35
N THR A 78 10.45 17.41 10.66
CA THR A 78 11.85 17.71 10.94
C THR A 78 12.75 16.72 10.17
N ARG A 79 14.07 16.90 10.28
CA ARG A 79 15.04 15.95 9.69
C ARG A 79 15.23 14.69 10.54
N ILE A 80 14.76 14.69 11.79
CA ILE A 80 14.86 13.57 12.74
C ILE A 80 13.52 12.84 12.67
N LYS A 81 13.54 11.57 12.24
CA LYS A 81 12.33 10.80 11.92
C LYS A 81 11.40 10.67 13.13
N GLU A 82 11.98 10.57 14.32
CA GLU A 82 11.29 10.40 15.60
C GLU A 82 10.54 11.66 16.07
N GLU A 83 10.87 12.82 15.50
CA GLU A 83 10.21 14.10 15.81
C GLU A 83 9.06 14.43 14.83
N VAL A 84 8.92 13.65 13.76
CA VAL A 84 7.84 13.81 12.79
C VAL A 84 6.56 13.27 13.41
N ILE A 85 5.55 14.12 13.49
CA ILE A 85 4.21 13.75 13.96
C ILE A 85 3.18 14.39 13.04
N TYR A 86 2.13 13.64 12.72
CA TYR A 86 0.91 14.20 12.17
C TYR A 86 -0.24 13.74 13.05
N PHE A 87 -1.28 14.56 13.15
CA PHE A 87 -2.52 14.11 13.74
C PHE A 87 -3.72 14.89 13.20
N ARG A 88 -4.88 14.28 13.34
CA ARG A 88 -6.17 14.91 13.03
C ARG A 88 -7.20 14.52 14.07
N GLN A 89 -8.14 15.42 14.32
CA GLN A 89 -9.34 15.09 15.09
C GLN A 89 -10.48 14.77 14.12
N ILE A 90 -11.19 13.67 14.37
CA ILE A 90 -12.42 13.36 13.62
C ILE A 90 -13.64 13.96 14.34
N PRO A 91 -14.79 14.17 13.67
CA PRO A 91 -15.98 14.76 14.30
C PRO A 91 -16.49 14.05 15.55
N ARG A 92 -16.21 12.74 15.68
CA ARG A 92 -16.51 11.95 16.90
C ARG A 92 -15.70 12.40 18.12
N GLY A 93 -14.57 13.07 17.93
CA GLY A 93 -13.72 13.60 18.99
C GLY A 93 -12.36 12.92 19.15
N ASN A 94 -12.18 11.71 18.59
CA ASN A 94 -10.90 10.99 18.66
C ASN A 94 -9.79 11.74 17.91
N ILE A 95 -8.58 11.73 18.47
CA ILE A 95 -7.38 12.16 17.79
C ILE A 95 -6.67 10.93 17.24
N ILE A 96 -6.39 10.94 15.93
CA ILE A 96 -5.62 9.91 15.22
C ILE A 96 -4.21 10.47 15.05
N ILE A 97 -3.22 9.74 15.53
CA ILE A 97 -1.78 10.07 15.50
C ILE A 97 -1.05 8.99 14.72
#